data_AF-T0RBW6-F1
#
_entry.id   AF-T0RBW6-F1
#
_cell.length_a   1.000
_cell.length_b   1.000
_cell.length_c   1.000
_cell.angle_alpha   90.00
_cell.angle_beta   90.00
_cell.angle_gamma   90.00
#
_symmetry.space_group_name_H-M   'P 1'
#
loop_
_entity.id
_entity.type
_entity.pdbx_description
1 polymer ?
#
loop_
_entity_poly.entity_id
_entity_poly.type
_entity_poly.pdbx_seq_one_letter_code
_entity_poly.pdbx_strand_id
1 'polypeptide(L)'
;MGEKFSKGEEFEIRCSLELSKKSNLMAYVLISPKYLRKLGAGQVDLCVIEKDKIFGCELRIYEVKSFAFLSFSQRNRLNRSATLLSSIFNLPVRISMMFHDF
;
A
#
# COMPACT_ATOMS: atom_id res chain seq x y z
N MET A 1 -4.16 24.08 -16.63
CA MET A 1 -5.19 23.82 -15.60
C MET A 1 -4.59 22.81 -14.64
N GLY A 2 -4.28 23.20 -13.41
CA GLY A 2 -3.85 22.22 -12.41
C GLY A 2 -5.08 21.43 -11.94
N GLU A 3 -5.04 20.11 -12.01
CA GLU A 3 -6.07 19.28 -11.38
C GLU A 3 -6.07 19.57 -9.88
N LYS A 4 -7.26 19.79 -9.32
CA LYS A 4 -7.43 20.07 -7.90
C LYS A 4 -7.65 18.73 -7.18
N PHE A 5 -6.64 18.25 -6.48
CA PHE A 5 -6.72 17.01 -5.71
C PHE A 5 -7.58 17.19 -4.46
N SER A 6 -8.25 16.11 -4.04
CA SER A 6 -8.86 16.03 -2.71
C SER A 6 -7.79 15.94 -1.62
N LYS A 7 -8.16 16.26 -0.37
CA LYS A 7 -7.24 16.13 0.78
C LYS A 7 -6.66 14.72 0.94
N GLY A 8 -7.43 13.69 0.57
CA GLY A 8 -6.97 12.30 0.61
C GLY A 8 -5.91 12.03 -0.45
N GLU A 9 -6.15 12.46 -1.69
CA GLU A 9 -5.18 12.32 -2.78
C GLU A 9 -3.90 13.12 -2.52
N GLU A 10 -4.00 14.36 -2.01
CA GLU A 10 -2.84 15.13 -1.58
C GLU A 10 -2.02 14.41 -0.51
N PHE A 11 -2.69 13.69 0.39
CA PHE A 11 -2.02 12.91 1.43
C PHE A 11 -1.34 11.66 0.86
N GLU A 12 -2.00 10.91 -0.03
CA GLU A 12 -1.40 9.79 -0.75
C GLU A 12 -0.19 10.21 -1.60
N ILE A 13 -0.26 11.37 -2.27
CA ILE A 13 0.87 11.95 -3.03
C ILE A 13 2.05 12.22 -2.09
N ARG A 14 1.80 12.86 -0.93
CA ARG A 14 2.85 13.12 0.06
C ARG A 14 3.47 11.83 0.61
N CYS A 15 2.66 10.85 0.98
CA CYS A 15 3.17 9.54 1.41
C CYS A 15 3.98 8.86 0.30
N SER A 16 3.55 8.96 -0.96
CA SER A 16 4.31 8.44 -2.11
C SER A 16 5.68 9.09 -2.25
N LEU A 17 5.77 10.41 -2.06
CA LEU A 17 7.04 11.17 -2.05
C LEU A 17 7.93 10.83 -0.85
N GLU A 18 7.35 10.45 0.29
CA GLU A 18 8.13 9.95 1.43
C GLU A 18 8.71 8.57 1.15
N LEU A 19 7.92 7.68 0.54
CA LEU A 19 8.39 6.36 0.10
C LEU A 19 9.52 6.48 -0.93
N SER A 20 9.45 7.43 -1.85
CA SER A 20 10.48 7.62 -2.90
C SER A 20 11.87 7.92 -2.34
N LYS A 21 11.95 8.40 -1.10
CA LYS A 21 13.21 8.74 -0.41
C LYS A 21 13.81 7.55 0.33
N LYS A 22 13.09 6.43 0.43
CA LYS A 22 13.57 5.24 1.15
C LYS A 22 14.67 4.55 0.35
N SER A 23 15.81 4.32 1.00
CA SER A 23 16.96 3.65 0.39
C SER A 23 16.72 2.18 0.04
N ASN A 24 15.70 1.55 0.63
CA ASN A 24 15.32 0.16 0.35
C ASN A 24 14.20 0.04 -0.70
N LEU A 25 13.66 1.15 -1.22
CA LEU A 25 12.66 1.11 -2.28
C LEU A 25 13.28 0.59 -3.58
N MET A 26 12.67 -0.43 -4.18
CA MET A 26 13.11 -0.98 -5.47
C MET A 26 12.17 -0.60 -6.62
N ALA A 27 10.86 -0.69 -6.40
CA ALA A 27 9.86 -0.39 -7.42
C ALA A 27 8.50 -0.03 -6.81
N TYR A 28 7.72 0.78 -7.52
CA TYR A 28 6.30 0.96 -7.25
C TYR A 28 5.48 -0.12 -7.96
N VAL A 29 4.41 -0.58 -7.31
CA VAL A 29 3.51 -1.60 -7.85
C VAL A 29 2.14 -0.98 -8.07
N LEU A 30 1.78 -0.79 -9.34
CA LEU A 30 0.46 -0.31 -9.71
C LEU A 30 -0.52 -1.48 -9.72
N ILE A 31 -1.54 -1.39 -8.87
CA ILE A 31 -2.54 -2.45 -8.72
C ILE A 31 -3.88 -1.90 -9.15
N SER A 32 -4.58 -2.61 -10.05
CA SER A 32 -5.93 -2.23 -10.46
C SER A 32 -6.92 -2.39 -9.28
N PRO A 33 -7.52 -1.31 -8.76
CA PRO A 33 -8.49 -1.42 -7.68
C PRO A 33 -9.75 -2.17 -8.13
N LYS A 34 -10.09 -2.08 -9.42
CA LYS A 34 -11.21 -2.82 -10.01
C LYS A 34 -11.01 -4.34 -9.91
N TYR A 35 -9.78 -4.81 -10.17
CA TYR A 35 -9.45 -6.23 -10.07
C TYR A 35 -9.49 -6.74 -8.63
N LEU A 36 -8.90 -5.99 -7.69
CA LEU A 36 -8.95 -6.32 -6.26
C LEU A 36 -10.40 -6.41 -5.74
N ARG A 37 -11.25 -5.45 -6.11
CA ARG A 37 -12.67 -5.47 -5.72
C ARG A 37 -13.41 -6.68 -6.28
N LYS A 38 -13.16 -7.05 -7.55
CA LYS A 38 -13.78 -8.24 -8.18
C LYS A 38 -13.47 -9.52 -7.41
N LEU A 39 -12.31 -9.62 -6.79
CA LEU A 39 -11.87 -10.79 -6.01
C LEU A 39 -12.16 -10.65 -4.50
N GLY A 40 -12.89 -9.62 -4.07
CA GLY A 40 -13.18 -9.39 -2.65
C GLY A 40 -11.96 -9.03 -1.81
N ALA A 41 -10.86 -8.62 -2.44
CA ALA A 41 -9.63 -8.15 -1.82
C ALA A 41 -9.65 -6.63 -1.55
N GLY A 42 -10.60 -5.90 -2.13
CA GLY A 42 -10.88 -4.50 -1.83
C GLY A 42 -9.95 -3.53 -2.54
N GLN A 43 -9.16 -2.75 -1.80
CA GLN A 43 -8.22 -1.78 -2.37
C GLN A 43 -6.96 -1.70 -1.51
N VAL A 44 -5.88 -1.23 -2.15
CA VAL A 44 -4.60 -0.89 -1.55
C VAL A 44 -4.30 0.54 -1.98
N ASP A 45 -3.89 1.39 -1.03
CA ASP A 45 -3.60 2.79 -1.33
C ASP A 45 -2.22 2.89 -2.02
N LEU A 46 -1.15 2.41 -1.35
CA LEU A 46 0.19 2.35 -1.92
C LEU A 46 0.78 0.94 -1.82
N CYS A 47 1.47 0.51 -2.87
CA CYS A 47 2.20 -0.76 -2.88
C CYS A 47 3.56 -0.62 -3.55
N VAL A 48 4.58 -1.21 -2.95
CA VAL A 48 5.97 -1.15 -3.41
C VAL A 48 6.66 -2.49 -3.24
N ILE A 49 7.76 -2.68 -3.96
CA ILE A 49 8.75 -3.72 -3.70
C ILE A 49 9.90 -3.07 -2.93
N GLU A 50 10.23 -3.64 -1.78
CA GLU A 50 11.33 -3.19 -0.93
C GLU A 50 12.37 -4.28 -0.78
N LYS A 51 13.64 -3.88 -0.65
CA LYS A 51 14.72 -4.79 -0.28
C LYS A 51 14.50 -5.27 1.17
N ASP A 52 14.47 -6.58 1.36
CA ASP A 52 14.37 -7.22 2.68
C ASP A 52 15.64 -8.01 2.97
N LYS A 53 16.09 -8.00 4.22
CA LYS A 53 17.37 -8.63 4.62
C LYS A 53 17.30 -10.15 4.65
N ILE A 54 16.10 -10.73 4.79
CA ILE A 54 15.88 -12.17 4.96
C ILE A 54 15.50 -12.78 3.60
N PHE A 55 14.56 -12.17 2.89
CA PHE A 55 14.00 -12.73 1.65
C PHE A 55 14.58 -12.12 0.37
N GLY A 56 15.52 -11.17 0.50
CA GLY A 56 16.06 -10.40 -0.63
C GLY A 56 15.14 -9.25 -1.05
N CYS A 57 13.86 -9.53 -1.27
CA CYS A 57 12.83 -8.51 -1.46
C CYS A 57 11.47 -8.94 -0.91
N GLU A 58 10.61 -7.96 -0.65
CA GLU A 58 9.24 -8.15 -0.23
C GLU A 58 8.31 -7.14 -0.88
N LEU A 59 7.03 -7.49 -0.99
CA LEU A 59 5.97 -6.54 -1.27
C LEU A 59 5.56 -5.87 0.04
N ARG A 60 5.38 -4.55 -0.01
CA ARG A 60 4.82 -3.80 1.11
C ARG A 60 3.58 -3.05 0.68
N ILE A 61 2.49 -3.33 1.37
CA ILE A 61 1.22 -2.59 1.28
C ILE A 61 1.26 -1.51 2.36
N TYR A 62 1.05 -0.26 1.95
CA TYR A 62 0.87 0.86 2.87
C TYR A 62 -0.60 1.31 2.81
N GLU A 63 -1.33 1.14 3.92
CA GLU A 63 -2.62 1.84 4.10
C GLU A 63 -2.33 3.24 4.63
N VAL A 64 -2.84 4.24 3.91
CA VAL A 64 -2.63 5.65 4.19
C VAL A 64 -3.83 6.18 4.98
N LYS A 65 -3.60 6.71 6.18
CA LYS A 65 -4.67 7.22 7.05
C LYS A 65 -4.24 8.44 7.85
N SER A 66 -5.21 9.28 8.19
CA SER A 66 -5.00 10.38 9.14
C SER A 66 -4.87 9.92 10.60
N PHE A 67 -5.11 8.64 10.89
CA PHE A 67 -5.05 8.10 12.25
C PHE A 67 -4.58 6.63 12.24
N ALA A 68 -3.89 6.21 13.30
CA ALA A 68 -3.24 4.90 13.41
C ALA A 68 -4.19 3.72 13.69
N PHE A 69 -5.46 3.77 13.27
CA PHE A 69 -6.46 2.74 13.57
C PHE A 69 -7.04 2.08 12.32
N LEU A 70 -7.06 0.75 12.32
CA LEU A 70 -7.73 -0.07 11.30
C LEU A 70 -8.94 -0.76 11.93
N SER A 71 -10.11 -0.61 11.30
CA SER A 71 -11.26 -1.42 11.67
C SER A 71 -11.02 -2.89 11.31
N PHE A 72 -11.74 -3.80 11.96
CA PHE A 72 -11.66 -5.23 11.68
C PHE A 72 -11.93 -5.54 10.19
N SER A 73 -12.92 -4.88 9.59
CA SER A 73 -13.23 -5.03 8.17
C SER A 73 -12.10 -4.57 7.27
N GLN A 74 -11.43 -3.45 7.59
CA GLN A 74 -10.29 -2.95 6.82
C GLN A 74 -9.10 -3.89 6.92
N ARG A 75 -8.81 -4.41 8.12
CA ARG A 75 -7.75 -5.40 8.33
C ARG A 75 -8.00 -6.66 7.51
N ASN A 76 -9.23 -7.20 7.52
CA ASN A 76 -9.58 -8.38 6.72
C ASN A 76 -9.43 -8.13 5.22
N ARG A 77 -9.86 -6.96 4.73
CA ARG A 77 -9.69 -6.54 3.34
C ARG A 77 -8.21 -6.49 2.94
N LEU A 78 -7.38 -5.84 3.75
CA LEU A 78 -5.93 -5.74 3.50
C LEU A 78 -5.26 -7.11 3.53
N ASN A 79 -5.64 -7.98 4.47
CA ASN A 79 -5.11 -9.35 4.52
C ASN A 79 -5.46 -10.14 3.24
N ARG A 80 -6.67 -10.01 2.71
CA ARG A 80 -7.04 -10.63 1.43
C ARG A 80 -6.23 -10.08 0.27
N SER A 81 -5.99 -8.76 0.23
CA SER A 81 -5.07 -8.15 -0.73
C SER A 81 -3.65 -8.71 -0.60
N ALA A 82 -3.14 -8.83 0.62
CA ALA A 82 -1.81 -9.39 0.87
C ALA A 82 -1.70 -10.85 0.42
N THR A 83 -2.68 -11.70 0.74
CA THR A 83 -2.71 -13.10 0.28
C THR A 83 -2.73 -13.19 -1.25
N LEU A 84 -3.59 -12.40 -1.91
CA LEU A 84 -3.68 -12.39 -3.36
C LEU A 84 -2.36 -11.93 -4.01
N LEU A 85 -1.80 -10.81 -3.57
CA LEU A 85 -0.56 -10.28 -4.13
C LEU A 85 0.62 -11.23 -3.87
N SER A 86 0.68 -11.85 -2.69
CA SER A 86 1.71 -12.85 -2.38
C SER A 86 1.63 -14.02 -3.37
N SER A 87 0.42 -14.51 -3.69
CA SER A 87 0.26 -15.58 -4.68
C SER A 87 0.62 -15.17 -6.12
N ILE A 88 0.37 -13.91 -6.50
CA ILE A 88 0.63 -13.42 -7.87
C ILE A 88 2.12 -13.21 -8.09
N PHE A 89 2.78 -12.56 -7.13
CA PHE A 89 4.19 -12.18 -7.26
C PHE A 89 5.15 -13.24 -6.71
N ASN A 90 4.64 -14.25 -5.99
CA ASN A 90 5.43 -15.24 -5.27
C ASN A 90 6.45 -14.58 -4.31
N LEU A 91 6.00 -13.54 -3.59
CA LEU A 91 6.81 -12.78 -2.64
C LEU A 91 6.11 -12.69 -1.28
N PRO A 92 6.86 -12.56 -0.18
CA PRO A 92 6.27 -12.20 1.11
C PRO A 92 5.64 -10.81 1.01
N VAL A 93 4.51 -10.62 1.68
CA VAL A 93 3.80 -9.33 1.74
C VAL A 93 3.71 -8.88 3.19
N ARG A 94 4.13 -7.64 3.46
CA ARG A 94 3.90 -6.97 4.75
C ARG A 94 2.90 -5.82 4.58
N ILE A 95 2.05 -5.64 5.58
CA ILE A 95 1.13 -4.50 5.66
C ILE A 95 1.71 -3.50 6.66
N SER A 96 1.75 -2.23 6.28
CA SER A 96 2.19 -1.11 7.11
C SER A 96 1.16 0.01 7.05
N MET A 97 1.09 0.82 8.10
CA MET A 97 0.29 2.04 8.09
C MET A 97 1.21 3.23 7.88
N MET A 98 0.80 4.17 7.03
CA MET A 98 1.36 5.52 7.01
C MET A 98 0.32 6.47 7.57
N PHE A 99 0.65 7.10 8.69
CA PHE A 99 -0.17 8.13 9.31
C PHE A 99 0.70 9.28 9.76
N HIS A 100 0.11 10.47 9.78
CA HIS A 100 0.70 11.68 10.35
C HIS A 100 -0.31 12.20 11.36
N ASP A 101 0.09 12.29 12.62
CA ASP A 101 -0.72 12.94 13.65
C ASP A 101 -0.76 14.44 13.32
N PHE A 102 -1.98 14.98 13.16
CA PHE A 102 -2.21 16.40 12.95
C PHE A 102 -2.27 17.15 14.28
#